data_AF-A0A1V5K345-F1
#
_entry.id   AF-A0A1V5K345-F1
#
_cell.length_a   1.000
_cell.length_b   1.000
_cell.length_c   1.000
_cell.angle_alpha   90.00
_cell.angle_beta   90.00
_cell.angle_gamma   90.00
#
_symmetry.space_group_name_H-M   'P 1'
#
loop_
_entity.id
_entity.type
_entity.pdbx_description
1 polymer ?
#
loop_
_entity_poly.entity_id
_entity_poly.type
_entity_poly.pdbx_seq_one_letter_code
_entity_poly.pdbx_strand_id
1 'polypeptide(L)'
;MNKGAVEKILNKGTPKQRLILLSNHLVEQRAKGKGWLTDAEFSSLVDSFKSSQEINLYNHFRRLHITVANAVAELSVVRLVHEIEASLLLRRINLRQSNANTEELVNTLLDLFPDKKTRANAIQVVKRFSNPAIFRIFKEDGSGYVNLGHGTLVGDYLEREIEKRRVIVRKSQGEVKTRIAVIRDYMEETGFNIKAFKDVLNEVEAWAKSEKDAISMMTPKELRKSFNPRHASFLEQNFVEADYDEVQIDAEKYNTLLAEMREGKD
;
A
#
# COMPACT_ATOMS: atom_id res chain seq x y z
N MET A 1 10.21 -19.74 17.96
CA MET A 1 11.14 -20.25 19.00
C MET A 1 10.72 -21.68 19.38
N ASN A 2 11.64 -22.58 19.71
CA ASN A 2 11.27 -23.96 20.11
C ASN A 2 10.96 -24.05 21.63
N LYS A 3 10.25 -25.10 22.05
CA LYS A 3 9.82 -25.28 23.45
C LYS A 3 10.99 -25.41 24.44
N GLY A 4 12.07 -26.09 24.06
CA GLY A 4 13.26 -26.21 24.92
C GLY A 4 13.94 -24.87 25.21
N ALA A 5 13.97 -23.93 24.26
CA ALA A 5 14.48 -22.58 24.50
C ALA A 5 13.58 -21.77 25.44
N VAL A 6 12.26 -21.94 25.33
CA VAL A 6 11.28 -21.30 26.24
C VAL A 6 11.52 -21.78 27.68
N GLU A 7 11.56 -23.08 27.93
CA GLU A 7 11.81 -23.64 29.26
C GLU A 7 13.13 -23.16 29.87
N LYS A 8 14.19 -23.09 29.06
CA LYS A 8 15.49 -22.58 29.53
C LYS A 8 15.40 -21.13 30.01
N ILE A 9 14.64 -20.27 29.30
CA ILE A 9 14.45 -18.87 29.69
C ILE A 9 13.56 -18.76 30.93
N LEU A 10 12.49 -19.57 31.03
CA LEU A 10 11.62 -19.58 32.21
C LEU A 10 12.40 -19.95 33.48
N ASN A 11 13.27 -20.96 33.39
CA ASN A 11 13.99 -21.50 34.55
C ASN A 11 15.27 -20.74 34.91
N LYS A 12 16.03 -20.26 33.91
CA LYS A 12 17.40 -19.73 34.11
C LYS A 12 17.65 -18.42 33.36
N GLY A 13 16.63 -17.83 32.74
CA GLY A 13 16.76 -16.62 31.95
C GLY A 13 17.01 -15.38 32.81
N THR A 14 17.84 -14.48 32.33
CA THR A 14 17.99 -13.15 32.94
C THR A 14 16.67 -12.38 32.87
N PRO A 15 16.45 -11.36 33.72
CA PRO A 15 15.24 -10.51 33.64
C PRO A 15 14.98 -9.98 32.22
N LYS A 16 16.03 -9.54 31.52
CA LYS A 16 15.92 -9.07 30.12
C LYS A 16 15.48 -10.17 29.16
N GLN A 17 16.02 -11.39 29.29
CA GLN A 17 15.60 -12.52 28.44
C GLN A 17 14.13 -12.89 28.67
N ARG A 18 13.68 -12.88 29.93
CA ARG A 18 12.28 -13.10 30.32
C ARG A 18 11.34 -12.05 29.71
N LEU A 19 11.74 -10.78 29.73
CA LEU A 19 10.96 -9.68 29.11
C LEU A 19 10.89 -9.76 27.58
N ILE A 20 11.99 -10.15 26.93
CA ILE A 20 12.00 -10.40 25.48
C ILE A 20 11.06 -11.56 25.13
N LEU A 21 11.09 -12.66 25.90
CA LEU A 21 10.18 -13.78 25.74
C LEU A 21 8.72 -13.34 25.87
N LEU A 22 8.40 -12.59 26.93
CA LEU A 22 7.06 -12.04 27.17
C LEU A 22 6.58 -11.18 26.01
N SER A 23 7.41 -10.25 25.54
CA SER A 23 7.06 -9.35 24.44
C SER A 23 6.82 -10.10 23.13
N ASN A 24 7.68 -11.05 22.77
CA ASN A 24 7.45 -11.85 21.57
C ASN A 24 6.18 -12.70 21.69
N HIS A 25 5.91 -13.28 22.86
CA HIS A 25 4.68 -14.03 23.11
C HIS A 25 3.44 -13.16 22.82
N LEU A 26 3.39 -11.94 23.38
CA LEU A 26 2.26 -11.03 23.22
C LEU A 26 2.04 -10.61 21.76
N VAL A 27 3.12 -10.30 21.03
CA VAL A 27 3.03 -9.94 19.60
C VAL A 27 2.52 -11.11 18.77
N GLU A 28 3.05 -12.32 18.98
CA GLU A 28 2.65 -13.53 18.26
C GLU A 28 1.20 -13.94 18.59
N GLN A 29 0.79 -13.83 19.85
CA GLN A 29 -0.58 -14.09 20.26
C GLN A 29 -1.56 -13.14 19.58
N ARG A 30 -1.22 -11.84 19.49
CA ARG A 30 -2.05 -10.85 18.79
C ARG A 30 -2.10 -11.10 17.29
N ALA A 31 -0.97 -11.44 16.67
CA ALA A 31 -0.87 -11.63 15.23
C ALA A 31 -1.49 -12.95 14.73
N LYS A 32 -1.34 -14.04 15.49
CA LYS A 32 -1.67 -15.41 15.04
C LYS A 32 -2.70 -16.11 15.94
N GLY A 33 -3.20 -15.45 16.97
CA GLY A 33 -4.08 -16.05 17.98
C GLY A 33 -3.38 -17.01 18.95
N LYS A 34 -2.07 -17.28 18.77
CA LYS A 34 -1.30 -18.19 19.63
C LYS A 34 0.14 -17.71 19.81
N GLY A 35 0.53 -17.52 21.07
CA GLY A 35 1.91 -17.20 21.46
C GLY A 35 2.74 -18.44 21.79
N TRP A 36 3.92 -18.21 22.38
CA TRP A 36 4.88 -19.29 22.73
C TRP A 36 4.68 -19.90 24.13
N LEU A 37 3.79 -19.31 24.92
CA LEU A 37 3.56 -19.65 26.33
C LEU A 37 2.13 -20.16 26.49
N THR A 38 1.92 -21.09 27.39
CA THR A 38 0.60 -21.38 27.97
C THR A 38 0.23 -20.29 28.98
N ASP A 39 -1.03 -20.22 29.39
CA ASP A 39 -1.47 -19.25 30.41
C ASP A 39 -0.72 -19.43 31.74
N ALA A 40 -0.44 -20.68 32.13
CA ALA A 40 0.34 -20.99 33.32
C ALA A 40 1.81 -20.53 33.19
N GLU A 41 2.44 -20.79 32.04
CA GLU A 41 3.81 -20.33 31.74
C GLU A 41 3.89 -18.79 31.71
N PHE A 42 2.86 -18.14 31.16
CA PHE A 42 2.74 -16.69 31.12
C PHE A 42 2.65 -16.09 32.53
N SER A 43 1.70 -16.57 33.35
CA SER A 43 1.54 -16.10 34.73
C SER A 43 2.80 -16.30 35.55
N SER A 44 3.42 -17.49 35.45
CA SER A 44 4.68 -17.78 36.12
C SER A 44 5.81 -16.84 35.69
N LEU A 45 5.88 -16.48 34.41
CA LEU A 45 6.87 -15.54 33.89
C LEU A 45 6.64 -14.12 34.44
N VAL A 46 5.38 -13.66 34.50
CA VAL A 46 5.06 -12.34 35.06
C VAL A 46 5.37 -12.29 36.57
N ASP A 47 5.02 -13.33 37.32
CA ASP A 47 5.26 -13.42 38.77
C ASP A 47 6.74 -13.59 39.14
N SER A 48 7.60 -13.85 38.16
CA SER A 48 9.02 -14.08 38.37
C SER A 48 9.83 -12.78 38.59
N PHE A 49 9.27 -11.60 38.29
CA PHE A 49 9.91 -10.30 38.55
C PHE A 49 9.59 -9.84 39.98
N LYS A 50 10.53 -10.00 40.92
CA LYS A 50 10.24 -9.83 42.37
C LYS A 50 10.96 -8.66 43.01
N SER A 51 12.19 -8.37 42.57
CA SER A 51 12.94 -7.25 43.14
C SER A 51 12.45 -5.90 42.60
N SER A 52 12.62 -4.82 43.35
CA SER A 52 12.24 -3.47 42.90
C SER A 52 12.93 -3.09 41.59
N GLN A 53 14.18 -3.52 41.39
CA GLN A 53 14.91 -3.30 40.13
C GLN A 53 14.29 -4.06 38.96
N GLU A 54 13.92 -5.32 39.15
CA GLU A 54 13.24 -6.12 38.13
C GLU A 54 11.85 -5.57 37.80
N ILE A 55 11.09 -5.12 38.79
CA ILE A 55 9.77 -4.51 38.60
C ILE A 55 9.90 -3.20 37.81
N ASN A 56 10.88 -2.36 38.14
CA ASN A 56 11.15 -1.13 37.40
C ASN A 56 11.53 -1.43 35.94
N LEU A 57 12.38 -2.44 35.72
CA LEU A 57 12.74 -2.91 34.39
C LEU A 57 11.52 -3.42 33.62
N TYR A 58 10.68 -4.25 34.26
CA TYR A 58 9.43 -4.75 33.69
C TYR A 58 8.49 -3.62 33.26
N ASN A 59 8.27 -2.65 34.15
CA ASN A 59 7.39 -1.50 33.87
C ASN A 59 7.93 -0.64 32.71
N HIS A 60 9.24 -0.39 32.69
CA HIS A 60 9.87 0.31 31.58
C HIS A 60 9.71 -0.45 30.26
N PHE A 61 9.97 -1.77 30.25
CA PHE A 61 9.84 -2.60 29.06
C PHE A 61 8.40 -2.71 28.58
N ARG A 62 7.44 -2.75 29.51
CA ARG A 62 6.00 -2.75 29.21
C ARG A 62 5.58 -1.45 28.52
N ARG A 63 6.09 -0.29 28.96
CA ARG A 63 5.83 0.99 28.27
C ARG A 63 6.35 0.97 26.84
N LEU A 64 7.61 0.57 26.64
CA LEU A 64 8.20 0.42 25.31
C LEU A 64 7.39 -0.53 24.42
N HIS A 65 6.95 -1.66 24.97
CA HIS A 65 6.08 -2.60 24.26
C HIS A 65 4.79 -1.96 23.79
N ILE A 66 4.08 -1.24 24.67
CA ILE A 66 2.82 -0.57 24.34
C ILE A 66 3.05 0.49 23.25
N THR A 67 4.07 1.33 23.39
CA THR A 67 4.41 2.35 22.39
C THR A 67 4.65 1.74 21.01
N VAL A 68 5.49 0.70 20.93
CA VAL A 68 5.80 0.04 19.65
C VAL A 68 4.58 -0.71 19.11
N ALA A 69 3.79 -1.38 19.96
CA ALA A 69 2.58 -2.07 19.55
C ALA A 69 1.55 -1.11 18.95
N ASN A 70 1.38 0.07 19.54
CA ASN A 70 0.47 1.10 19.05
C ASN A 70 0.96 1.66 17.71
N ALA A 71 2.25 1.97 17.59
CA ALA A 71 2.83 2.45 16.34
C ALA A 71 2.69 1.42 15.20
N VAL A 72 2.86 0.13 15.48
CA VAL A 72 2.65 -0.96 14.52
C VAL A 72 1.16 -1.11 14.15
N ALA A 73 0.25 -0.89 15.09
CA ALA A 73 -1.19 -0.87 14.78
C ALA A 73 -1.55 0.30 13.87
N GLU A 74 -1.01 1.50 14.12
CA GLU A 74 -1.19 2.66 13.24
C GLU A 74 -0.58 2.43 11.85
N LEU A 75 0.60 1.80 11.77
CA LEU A 75 1.20 1.39 10.50
C LEU A 75 0.26 0.48 9.69
N SER A 76 -0.41 -0.47 10.35
CA SER A 76 -1.39 -1.34 9.69
C SER A 76 -2.57 -0.55 9.11
N VAL A 77 -3.03 0.51 9.79
CA VAL A 77 -4.09 1.39 9.29
C VAL A 77 -3.61 2.17 8.06
N VAL A 78 -2.41 2.74 8.11
CA VAL A 78 -1.84 3.45 6.95
C VAL A 78 -1.65 2.52 5.75
N ARG A 79 -1.17 1.29 5.98
CA ARG A 79 -1.08 0.27 4.94
C ARG A 79 -2.44 0.03 4.26
N LEU A 80 -3.50 -0.16 5.04
CA LEU A 80 -4.85 -0.37 4.50
C LEU A 80 -5.33 0.83 3.65
N VAL A 81 -5.07 2.06 4.12
CA VAL A 81 -5.40 3.28 3.35
C VAL A 81 -4.63 3.30 2.03
N HIS A 82 -3.35 2.92 2.03
CA HIS A 82 -2.57 2.80 0.81
C HIS A 82 -3.18 1.77 -0.16
N GLU A 83 -3.46 0.56 0.31
CA GLU A 83 -4.06 -0.52 -0.49
C GLU A 83 -5.38 -0.07 -1.17
N ILE A 84 -6.23 0.64 -0.42
CA ILE A 84 -7.48 1.19 -0.95
C ILE A 84 -7.22 2.19 -2.07
N GLU A 85 -6.32 3.15 -1.85
CA GLU A 85 -6.03 4.19 -2.84
C GLU A 85 -5.34 3.63 -4.09
N ALA A 86 -4.43 2.67 -3.91
CA ALA A 86 -3.80 1.94 -5.01
C ALA A 86 -4.83 1.16 -5.84
N SER A 87 -5.78 0.47 -5.18
CA SER A 87 -6.87 -0.23 -5.87
C SER A 87 -7.77 0.73 -6.65
N LEU A 88 -8.08 1.90 -6.07
CA LEU A 88 -8.89 2.91 -6.75
C LEU A 88 -8.17 3.51 -7.96
N LEU A 89 -6.87 3.77 -7.86
CA LEU A 89 -6.04 4.19 -8.99
C LEU A 89 -6.07 3.13 -10.10
N LEU A 90 -5.81 1.86 -9.76
CA LEU A 90 -5.82 0.75 -10.71
C LEU A 90 -7.15 0.63 -11.44
N ARG A 91 -8.28 0.76 -10.71
CA ARG A 91 -9.62 0.75 -11.31
C ARG A 91 -9.80 1.86 -12.35
N ARG A 92 -9.25 3.06 -12.11
CA ARG A 92 -9.34 4.19 -13.05
C ARG A 92 -8.44 4.00 -14.27
N ILE A 93 -7.24 3.48 -14.08
CA ILE A 93 -6.34 3.10 -15.17
C ILE A 93 -7.00 2.04 -16.06
N ASN A 94 -7.60 0.99 -15.46
CA ASN A 94 -8.31 -0.05 -16.20
C ASN A 94 -9.52 0.49 -16.97
N LEU A 95 -10.29 1.41 -16.39
CA LEU A 95 -11.39 2.06 -17.09
C LEU A 95 -10.88 2.88 -18.29
N ARG A 96 -9.79 3.62 -18.11
CA ARG A 96 -9.17 4.40 -19.18
C ARG A 96 -8.65 3.50 -20.30
N GLN A 97 -8.03 2.38 -19.96
CA GLN A 97 -7.58 1.37 -20.93
C GLN A 97 -8.75 0.74 -21.67
N SER A 98 -9.81 0.35 -20.97
CA SER A 98 -11.02 -0.19 -21.60
C SER A 98 -11.65 0.80 -22.59
N ASN A 99 -11.65 2.09 -22.24
CA ASN A 99 -12.11 3.14 -23.14
C ASN A 99 -11.19 3.26 -24.38
N ALA A 100 -9.87 3.23 -24.22
CA ALA A 100 -8.93 3.23 -25.35
C ALA A 100 -9.15 2.04 -26.30
N ASN A 101 -9.32 0.83 -25.77
CA ASN A 101 -9.59 -0.37 -26.56
C ASN A 101 -10.91 -0.25 -27.32
N THR A 102 -11.91 0.38 -26.70
CA THR A 102 -13.22 0.60 -27.34
C THR A 102 -13.10 1.58 -28.49
N GLU A 103 -12.34 2.66 -28.32
CA GLU A 103 -12.06 3.61 -29.41
C GLU A 103 -11.38 2.94 -30.61
N GLU A 104 -10.34 2.15 -30.36
CA GLU A 104 -9.61 1.41 -31.39
C GLU A 104 -10.50 0.39 -32.11
N LEU A 105 -11.30 -0.38 -31.35
CA LEU A 105 -12.28 -1.31 -31.91
C LEU A 105 -13.26 -0.58 -32.83
N VAL A 106 -13.84 0.53 -32.36
CA VAL A 106 -14.80 1.30 -33.16
C VAL A 106 -14.15 1.85 -34.42
N ASN A 107 -12.96 2.45 -34.32
CA ASN A 107 -12.28 3.00 -35.49
C ASN A 107 -11.88 1.90 -36.50
N THR A 108 -11.45 0.73 -36.02
CA THR A 108 -11.19 -0.44 -36.87
C THR A 108 -12.45 -0.92 -37.58
N LEU A 109 -13.61 -0.90 -36.92
CA LEU A 109 -14.89 -1.21 -37.56
C LEU A 109 -15.29 -0.14 -38.58
N LEU A 110 -15.00 1.14 -38.30
CA LEU A 110 -15.28 2.25 -39.22
C LEU A 110 -14.47 2.16 -40.52
N ASP A 111 -13.26 1.61 -40.46
CA ASP A 111 -12.41 1.35 -41.63
C ASP A 111 -13.03 0.33 -42.59
N LEU A 112 -13.90 -0.56 -42.09
CA LEU A 112 -14.59 -1.54 -42.93
C LEU A 112 -15.77 -0.93 -43.72
N PHE A 113 -16.19 0.31 -43.41
CA PHE A 113 -17.27 0.95 -44.14
C PHE A 113 -16.75 1.68 -45.39
N PRO A 114 -17.28 1.35 -46.58
CA PRO A 114 -16.70 1.75 -47.87
C PRO A 114 -16.98 3.22 -48.23
N ASP A 115 -18.02 3.84 -47.69
CA ASP A 115 -18.44 5.19 -48.05
C ASP A 115 -18.70 6.09 -46.84
N LYS A 116 -18.56 7.40 -47.07
CA LYS A 116 -18.67 8.45 -46.04
C LYS A 116 -20.06 8.52 -45.39
N LYS A 117 -21.14 8.21 -46.14
CA LYS A 117 -22.51 8.30 -45.63
C LYS A 117 -22.79 7.14 -44.66
N THR A 118 -22.39 5.93 -45.01
CA THR A 118 -22.48 4.76 -44.13
C THR A 118 -21.63 4.95 -42.87
N ARG A 119 -20.42 5.51 -43.01
CA ARG A 119 -19.56 5.83 -41.86
C ARG A 119 -20.20 6.85 -40.92
N ALA A 120 -20.78 7.94 -41.45
CA ALA A 120 -21.49 8.93 -40.63
C ALA A 120 -22.69 8.34 -39.86
N ASN A 121 -23.46 7.45 -40.48
CA ASN A 121 -24.55 6.74 -39.81
C ASN A 121 -24.03 5.81 -38.69
N ALA A 122 -22.94 5.08 -38.94
CA ALA A 122 -22.32 4.24 -37.93
C ALA A 122 -21.82 5.06 -36.73
N ILE A 123 -21.20 6.22 -36.96
CA ILE A 123 -20.78 7.14 -35.90
C ILE A 123 -21.98 7.60 -35.06
N GLN A 124 -23.13 7.90 -35.67
CA GLN A 124 -24.32 8.25 -34.90
C GLN A 124 -24.80 7.10 -34.00
N VAL A 125 -24.71 5.84 -34.46
CA VAL A 125 -25.03 4.66 -33.64
C VAL A 125 -24.04 4.54 -32.48
N VAL A 126 -22.74 4.65 -32.74
CA VAL A 126 -21.68 4.61 -31.71
C VAL A 126 -21.92 5.67 -30.64
N LYS A 127 -22.26 6.90 -31.04
CA LYS A 127 -22.50 8.00 -30.09
C LYS A 127 -23.63 7.70 -29.09
N ARG A 128 -24.61 6.83 -29.43
CA ARG A 128 -25.66 6.36 -28.51
C ARG A 128 -25.14 5.49 -27.36
N PHE A 129 -23.96 4.88 -27.53
CA PHE A 129 -23.27 4.12 -26.48
C PHE A 129 -22.34 4.97 -25.61
N SER A 130 -22.35 6.30 -25.80
CA SER A 130 -21.71 7.22 -24.85
C SER A 130 -22.42 7.11 -23.50
N ASN A 131 -21.64 7.05 -22.43
CA ASN A 131 -22.15 7.04 -21.07
C ASN A 131 -21.26 7.98 -20.22
N PRO A 132 -21.70 9.23 -20.01
CA PRO A 132 -20.95 10.20 -19.23
C PRO A 132 -20.71 9.77 -17.78
N ALA A 133 -21.56 8.91 -17.21
CA ALA A 133 -21.41 8.42 -15.84
C ALA A 133 -20.21 7.47 -15.66
N ILE A 134 -19.72 6.86 -16.75
CA ILE A 134 -18.49 6.05 -16.78
C ILE A 134 -17.36 6.75 -17.55
N PHE A 135 -17.46 8.07 -17.74
CA PHE A 135 -16.46 8.89 -18.44
C PHE A 135 -16.19 8.45 -19.88
N ARG A 136 -17.24 8.02 -20.58
CA ARG A 136 -17.19 7.58 -21.98
C ARG A 136 -17.98 8.51 -22.87
N ILE A 137 -17.31 9.36 -23.63
CA ILE A 137 -17.94 10.30 -24.56
C ILE A 137 -17.31 10.16 -25.95
N PHE A 138 -18.04 9.68 -26.94
CA PHE A 138 -17.55 9.63 -28.31
C PHE A 138 -17.71 10.99 -28.99
N LYS A 139 -16.61 11.51 -29.54
CA LYS A 139 -16.57 12.72 -30.37
C LYS A 139 -16.14 12.32 -31.77
N GLU A 140 -16.82 12.85 -32.78
CA GLU A 140 -16.38 12.65 -34.16
C GLU A 140 -15.23 13.59 -34.47
N ASP A 141 -14.23 13.08 -35.17
CA ASP A 141 -13.21 13.93 -35.77
C ASP A 141 -13.62 14.35 -37.19
N GLY A 142 -13.05 15.44 -37.69
CA GLY A 142 -13.35 15.95 -39.03
C GLY A 142 -12.99 15.00 -40.18
N SER A 143 -12.36 13.86 -39.88
CA SER A 143 -11.91 12.83 -40.82
C SER A 143 -12.88 11.63 -40.90
N GLY A 144 -13.97 11.65 -40.12
CA GLY A 144 -14.95 10.56 -40.09
C GLY A 144 -14.55 9.40 -39.18
N TYR A 145 -13.70 9.64 -38.18
CA TYR A 145 -13.39 8.71 -37.09
C TYR A 145 -13.97 9.22 -35.78
N VAL A 146 -13.83 8.42 -34.71
CA VAL A 146 -14.20 8.86 -33.37
C VAL A 146 -12.99 8.90 -32.45
N ASN A 147 -12.96 9.93 -31.61
CA ASN A 147 -12.11 10.01 -30.43
C ASN A 147 -12.97 9.87 -29.20
N LEU A 148 -12.49 9.10 -28.23
CA LEU A 148 -13.18 8.89 -26.97
C LEU A 148 -12.62 9.88 -25.94
N GLY A 149 -13.48 10.80 -25.50
CA GLY A 149 -13.19 11.74 -24.43
C GLY A 149 -13.34 11.08 -23.06
N HIS A 150 -12.41 11.37 -22.16
CA HIS A 150 -12.27 10.75 -20.84
C HIS A 150 -12.86 11.65 -19.75
N GLY A 151 -14.11 12.07 -19.95
CA GLY A 151 -14.67 13.20 -19.23
C GLY A 151 -16.16 13.12 -18.98
N THR A 152 -16.66 14.06 -18.17
CA THR A 152 -18.08 14.41 -18.13
C THR A 152 -18.35 15.50 -19.19
N LEU A 153 -19.56 16.05 -19.24
CA LEU A 153 -19.86 17.25 -20.03
C LEU A 153 -18.93 18.45 -19.67
N VAL A 154 -18.19 18.36 -18.56
CA VAL A 154 -17.32 19.40 -17.99
C VAL A 154 -15.81 19.10 -18.20
N GLY A 155 -15.45 18.26 -19.18
CA GLY A 155 -14.05 18.01 -19.60
C GLY A 155 -13.38 16.77 -19.01
N ASP A 156 -12.06 16.64 -19.16
CA ASP A 156 -11.25 15.40 -18.94
C ASP A 156 -11.10 14.99 -17.46
N TYR A 157 -12.23 14.66 -16.83
CA TYR A 157 -12.33 14.32 -15.42
C TYR A 157 -11.60 13.03 -15.03
N LEU A 158 -11.63 11.99 -15.87
CA LEU A 158 -10.98 10.71 -15.58
C LEU A 158 -9.46 10.87 -15.45
N GLU A 159 -8.84 11.69 -16.32
CA GLU A 159 -7.40 11.97 -16.27
C GLU A 159 -7.02 12.73 -14.99
N ARG A 160 -7.81 13.74 -14.61
CA ARG A 160 -7.60 14.47 -13.35
C ARG A 160 -7.74 13.55 -12.13
N GLU A 161 -8.69 12.63 -12.14
CA GLU A 161 -8.87 11.65 -11.07
C GLU A 161 -7.72 10.66 -10.99
N ILE A 162 -7.20 10.20 -12.14
CA ILE A 162 -6.00 9.36 -12.21
C ILE A 162 -4.81 10.11 -11.59
N GLU A 163 -4.54 11.34 -12.02
CA GLU A 163 -3.39 12.11 -11.53
C GLU A 163 -3.50 12.43 -10.04
N LYS A 164 -4.68 12.88 -9.59
CA LYS A 164 -4.95 13.12 -8.16
C LYS A 164 -4.66 11.87 -7.33
N ARG A 165 -5.11 10.69 -7.80
CA ARG A 165 -4.89 9.43 -7.09
C ARG A 165 -3.44 9.00 -7.09
N ARG A 166 -2.67 9.25 -8.15
CA ARG A 166 -1.22 9.00 -8.16
C ARG A 166 -0.51 9.76 -7.05
N VAL A 167 -0.82 11.05 -6.90
CA VAL A 167 -0.26 11.87 -5.83
C VAL A 167 -0.60 11.30 -4.46
N ILE A 168 -1.86 10.88 -4.26
CA ILE A 168 -2.32 10.26 -3.00
C ILE A 168 -1.57 8.95 -2.72
N VAL A 169 -1.48 8.05 -3.71
CA VAL A 169 -0.78 6.75 -3.60
C VAL A 169 0.70 6.95 -3.27
N ARG A 170 1.40 7.87 -3.96
CA ARG A 170 2.80 8.18 -3.63
C ARG A 170 2.95 8.71 -2.22
N LYS A 171 2.05 9.61 -1.80
CA LYS A 171 2.09 10.18 -0.44
C LYS A 171 1.84 9.11 0.62
N SER A 172 0.86 8.23 0.42
CA SER A 172 0.58 7.14 1.37
C SER A 172 1.69 6.08 1.37
N GLN A 173 2.36 5.83 0.24
CA GLN A 173 3.57 4.98 0.21
C GLN A 173 4.69 5.58 1.06
N GLY A 174 4.92 6.89 0.93
CA GLY A 174 5.92 7.62 1.71
C GLY A 174 5.60 7.59 3.20
N GLU A 175 4.32 7.65 3.56
CA GLU A 175 3.86 7.47 4.93
C GLU A 175 4.23 6.08 5.48
N VAL A 176 3.96 5.01 4.72
CA VAL A 176 4.31 3.63 5.11
C VAL A 176 5.82 3.54 5.36
N LYS A 177 6.64 4.03 4.40
CA LYS A 177 8.10 4.03 4.50
C LYS A 177 8.60 4.81 5.72
N THR A 178 8.04 6.00 5.93
CA THR A 178 8.39 6.87 7.06
C THR A 178 8.08 6.20 8.40
N ARG A 179 6.89 5.61 8.57
CA ARG A 179 6.51 4.93 9.81
C ARG A 179 7.36 3.71 10.10
N ILE A 180 7.72 2.92 9.09
CA ILE A 180 8.63 1.78 9.26
C ILE A 180 9.98 2.27 9.80
N ALA A 181 10.54 3.33 9.21
CA ALA A 181 11.81 3.91 9.66
C ALA A 181 11.72 4.41 11.11
N VAL A 182 10.71 5.22 11.45
CA VAL A 182 10.51 5.74 12.81
C VAL A 182 10.44 4.61 13.85
N ILE A 183 9.67 3.56 13.57
CA ILE A 183 9.52 2.45 14.53
C ILE A 183 10.86 1.71 14.70
N ARG A 184 11.61 1.48 13.62
CA ARG A 184 12.93 0.84 13.68
C ARG A 184 13.91 1.66 14.50
N ASP A 185 13.98 2.95 14.23
CA ASP A 185 14.93 3.85 14.87
C ASP A 185 14.59 4.02 16.35
N TYR A 186 13.30 4.13 16.70
CA TYR A 186 12.87 4.10 18.11
C TYR A 186 13.24 2.80 18.83
N MET A 187 13.05 1.64 18.18
CA MET A 187 13.44 0.33 18.75
C MET A 187 14.95 0.21 18.95
N GLU A 188 15.74 0.81 18.05
CA GLU A 188 17.20 0.86 18.16
C GLU A 188 17.64 1.81 19.28
N GLU A 189 17.15 3.05 19.30
CA GLU A 189 17.43 4.08 20.32
C GLU A 189 17.14 3.60 21.74
N THR A 190 16.03 2.88 21.92
CA THR A 190 15.61 2.37 23.24
C THR A 190 16.19 1.00 23.58
N GLY A 191 16.90 0.36 22.65
CA GLY A 191 17.39 -1.01 22.78
C GLY A 191 16.28 -2.08 22.85
N PHE A 192 15.03 -1.72 22.56
CA PHE A 192 13.85 -2.60 22.53
C PHE A 192 13.82 -3.48 21.27
N ASN A 193 14.78 -4.39 21.17
CA ASN A 193 15.01 -5.23 20.01
C ASN A 193 14.18 -6.52 20.02
N ILE A 194 12.87 -6.42 19.83
CA ILE A 194 11.96 -7.58 19.79
C ILE A 194 11.83 -8.11 18.36
N LYS A 195 12.17 -9.39 18.17
CA LYS A 195 12.15 -10.06 16.85
C LYS A 195 10.76 -10.02 16.21
N ALA A 196 9.70 -10.34 16.96
CA ALA A 196 8.35 -10.38 16.40
C ALA A 196 7.91 -9.02 15.79
N PHE A 197 8.27 -7.89 16.41
CA PHE A 197 8.01 -6.58 15.80
C PHE A 197 8.85 -6.34 14.54
N LYS A 198 10.14 -6.72 14.54
CA LYS A 198 10.99 -6.62 13.34
C LYS A 198 10.44 -7.45 12.18
N ASP A 199 9.95 -8.66 12.47
CA ASP A 199 9.34 -9.53 11.47
C ASP A 199 8.11 -8.85 10.84
N VAL A 200 7.23 -8.23 11.63
CA VAL A 200 6.08 -7.46 11.13
C VAL A 200 6.51 -6.28 10.25
N LEU A 201 7.49 -5.50 10.68
CA LEU A 201 7.99 -4.35 9.90
C LEU A 201 8.59 -4.81 8.56
N ASN A 202 9.33 -5.91 8.57
CA ASN A 202 9.91 -6.50 7.36
C ASN A 202 8.84 -7.04 6.42
N GLU A 203 7.77 -7.64 6.94
CA GLU A 203 6.63 -8.10 6.13
C GLU A 203 5.93 -6.94 5.43
N VAL A 204 5.66 -5.85 6.17
CA VAL A 204 5.03 -4.65 5.58
C VAL A 204 5.96 -3.99 4.57
N GLU A 205 7.28 -3.92 4.83
CA GLU A 205 8.23 -3.38 3.85
C GLU A 205 8.31 -4.25 2.58
N ALA A 206 8.37 -5.57 2.74
CA ALA A 206 8.41 -6.49 1.60
C ALA A 206 7.14 -6.40 0.75
N TRP A 207 5.97 -6.32 1.41
CA TRP A 207 4.69 -6.06 0.74
C TRP A 207 4.74 -4.76 -0.07
N ALA A 208 5.18 -3.65 0.56
CA ALA A 208 5.26 -2.34 -0.07
C ALA A 208 6.19 -2.32 -1.29
N LYS A 209 7.30 -3.06 -1.25
CA LYS A 209 8.21 -3.22 -2.40
C LYS A 209 7.61 -4.05 -3.54
N SER A 210 6.77 -5.03 -3.21
CA SER A 210 6.15 -5.93 -4.20
C SER A 210 4.97 -5.32 -4.97
N GLU A 211 4.37 -4.23 -4.47
CA GLU A 211 3.24 -3.59 -5.16
C GLU A 211 3.60 -3.03 -6.54
N LYS A 212 4.89 -2.69 -6.75
CA LYS A 212 5.45 -2.34 -8.06
C LYS A 212 5.10 -3.40 -9.10
N ASP A 213 5.15 -4.69 -8.75
CA ASP A 213 4.90 -5.78 -9.69
C ASP A 213 3.42 -5.87 -10.10
N ALA A 214 2.49 -5.62 -9.17
CA ALA A 214 1.06 -5.71 -9.45
C ALA A 214 0.54 -4.58 -10.35
N ILE A 215 1.16 -3.39 -10.26
CA ILE A 215 0.81 -2.24 -11.11
C ILE A 215 1.61 -2.27 -12.42
N SER A 216 2.86 -2.75 -12.40
CA SER A 216 3.73 -2.89 -13.59
C SER A 216 3.40 -4.05 -14.51
N MET A 217 2.59 -5.03 -14.06
CA MET A 217 2.08 -6.14 -14.87
C MET A 217 1.31 -5.72 -16.13
N MET A 218 1.06 -4.42 -16.35
CA MET A 218 0.67 -3.86 -17.64
C MET A 218 1.90 -3.28 -18.36
N THR A 219 2.92 -4.10 -18.59
CA THR A 219 4.20 -3.60 -19.11
C THR A 219 4.03 -2.93 -20.47
N PRO A 220 4.77 -1.83 -20.75
CA PRO A 220 4.79 -1.18 -22.06
C PRO A 220 5.10 -2.17 -23.20
N LYS A 221 5.87 -3.22 -22.93
CA LYS A 221 6.27 -4.22 -23.93
C LYS A 221 5.11 -5.09 -24.41
N GLU A 222 4.14 -5.38 -23.55
CA GLU A 222 2.94 -6.16 -23.90
C GLU A 222 1.85 -5.27 -24.50
N LEU A 223 1.72 -4.03 -24.02
CA LEU A 223 0.82 -3.04 -24.59
C LEU A 223 1.30 -2.56 -25.98
N ARG A 224 2.60 -2.36 -26.20
CA ARG A 224 3.18 -2.01 -27.52
C ARG A 224 2.87 -3.00 -28.63
N LYS A 225 2.62 -4.28 -28.29
CA LYS A 225 2.22 -5.30 -29.27
C LYS A 225 0.76 -5.18 -29.69
N SER A 226 -0.04 -4.41 -28.96
CA SER A 226 -1.50 -4.46 -29.00
C SER A 226 -2.16 -3.19 -29.56
N PHE A 227 -1.45 -2.07 -29.72
CA PHE A 227 -2.02 -0.76 -30.09
C PHE A 227 -1.38 -0.12 -31.31
N ASN A 228 -2.18 0.68 -32.02
CA ASN A 228 -1.71 1.62 -33.04
C ASN A 228 -0.62 2.59 -32.49
N PRO A 229 0.51 2.79 -33.20
CA PRO A 229 1.61 3.69 -32.78
C PRO A 229 1.20 5.13 -32.44
N ARG A 230 0.11 5.65 -33.02
CA ARG A 230 -0.44 6.98 -32.67
C ARG A 230 -0.95 7.08 -31.22
N HIS A 231 -1.30 5.96 -30.59
CA HIS A 231 -1.84 5.89 -29.22
C HIS A 231 -0.83 5.34 -28.21
N ALA A 232 0.32 4.82 -28.67
CA ALA A 232 1.35 4.21 -27.83
C ALA A 232 2.13 5.24 -26.97
N SER A 233 2.35 6.45 -27.47
CA SER A 233 3.09 7.52 -26.76
C SER A 233 2.37 8.02 -25.49
N PHE A 234 1.04 7.90 -25.43
CA PHE A 234 0.23 8.28 -24.28
C PHE A 234 0.31 7.26 -23.13
N LEU A 235 0.46 5.98 -23.46
CA LEU A 235 0.64 4.94 -22.45
C LEU A 235 1.96 5.16 -21.70
N GLU A 236 3.03 5.54 -22.42
CA GLU A 236 4.36 5.82 -21.83
C GLU A 236 4.35 6.97 -20.81
N GLN A 237 3.52 8.00 -21.00
CA GLN A 237 3.40 9.14 -20.06
C GLN A 237 2.61 8.82 -18.79
N ASN A 238 1.86 7.70 -18.81
CA ASN A 238 0.95 7.31 -17.74
C ASN A 238 1.50 6.18 -16.87
N PHE A 239 2.77 5.83 -16.95
CA PHE A 239 3.40 4.90 -16.02
C PHE A 239 4.50 5.62 -15.25
N VAL A 240 4.16 6.08 -14.06
CA VAL A 240 5.15 6.24 -12.99
C VAL A 240 4.47 5.74 -11.72
N GLU A 241 4.60 4.43 -11.54
CA GLU A 241 4.30 3.72 -10.32
C GLU A 241 5.00 4.37 -9.14
N ALA A 242 4.37 4.33 -7.97
CA ALA A 242 5.06 4.69 -6.74
C ALA A 242 6.10 3.60 -6.47
N ASP A 243 7.31 3.76 -7.02
CA ASP A 243 8.41 2.87 -6.64
C ASP A 243 8.76 3.17 -5.18
N TYR A 244 8.59 2.17 -4.31
CA TYR A 244 8.93 2.29 -2.90
C TYR A 244 10.36 2.81 -2.69
N ASP A 245 11.29 2.44 -3.57
CA ASP A 245 12.68 2.85 -3.46
C ASP A 245 12.89 4.31 -3.86
N GLU A 246 12.05 4.85 -4.76
CA GLU A 246 12.12 6.25 -5.21
C GLU A 246 11.40 7.22 -4.26
N VAL A 247 10.39 6.73 -3.51
CA VAL A 247 9.66 7.57 -2.55
C VAL A 247 10.57 7.94 -1.37
N GLN A 248 10.63 9.23 -1.07
CA GLN A 248 11.42 9.76 0.04
C GLN A 248 10.66 9.65 1.37
N ILE A 249 11.43 9.53 2.45
CA ILE A 249 10.90 9.69 3.81
C ILE A 249 10.46 11.14 3.99
N ASP A 250 9.28 11.35 4.57
CA ASP A 250 8.80 12.67 4.96
C ASP A 250 9.53 13.08 6.25
N ALA A 251 10.51 13.98 6.13
CA ALA A 251 11.37 14.36 7.24
C ALA A 251 10.63 15.08 8.38
N GLU A 252 9.65 15.93 8.04
CA GLU A 252 8.85 16.63 9.05
C GLU A 252 8.05 15.61 9.85
N LYS A 253 7.35 14.72 9.14
CA LYS A 253 6.52 13.71 9.75
C LYS A 253 7.31 12.66 10.51
N TYR A 254 8.47 12.28 10.00
CA TYR A 254 9.43 11.43 10.69
C TYR A 254 9.75 11.99 12.08
N ASN A 255 10.14 13.27 12.13
CA ASN A 255 10.52 13.92 13.38
C ASN A 255 9.34 14.01 14.37
N THR A 256 8.15 14.36 13.87
CA THR A 256 6.93 14.41 14.70
C THR A 256 6.60 13.04 15.29
N LEU A 257 6.55 11.99 14.47
CA LEU A 257 6.21 10.65 14.93
C LEU A 257 7.24 10.09 15.91
N LEU A 258 8.53 10.34 15.67
CA LEU A 258 9.59 9.92 16.58
C LEU A 258 9.49 10.64 17.94
N ALA A 259 9.19 11.94 17.93
CA ALA A 259 8.93 12.70 19.15
C ALA A 259 7.72 12.15 19.93
N GLU A 260 6.60 11.87 19.25
CA GLU A 260 5.41 11.26 19.87
C GLU A 260 5.73 9.91 20.53
N MET A 261 6.54 9.07 19.89
CA MET A 261 6.96 7.79 20.46
C MET A 261 7.87 7.96 21.70
N ARG A 262 8.71 9.00 21.72
CA ARG A 262 9.58 9.33 22.86
C ARG A 262 8.80 9.86 24.06
N GLU A 263 7.78 10.68 23.81
CA GLU A 263 6.90 11.21 24.86
C GLU A 263 6.06 10.10 25.50
N GLY A 264 5.66 9.09 24.71
CA GLY A 264 4.82 8.00 25.17
C GLY A 264 3.38 8.47 25.36
N LYS A 265 2.45 7.97 24.54
CA LYS A 265 1.02 8.20 24.78
C LYS A 265 0.59 7.28 25.93
N ASP A 266 0.24 7.89 27.06
CA ASP A 266 -0.32 7.23 28.26
C ASP A 266 -1.65 6.51 27.97
#